data_AF-A0A5Q4BCI2-F1
#
_entry.id   AF-A0A5Q4BCI2-F1
#
_cell.length_a   1.000
_cell.length_b   1.000
_cell.length_c   1.000
_cell.angle_alpha   90.00
_cell.angle_beta   90.00
_cell.angle_gamma   90.00
#
_symmetry.space_group_name_H-M   'P 1'
#
loop_
_entity.id
_entity.type
_entity.pdbx_description
1 polymer ?
#
loop_
_entity_poly.entity_id
_entity_poly.type
_entity_poly.pdbx_seq_one_letter_code
_entity_poly.pdbx_strand_id
1 'polypeptide(L)'
;MDVIHHKEYHVRNLSTRSVTLFPSRAQVVRELRSLPLSPGTNEITIIGLTPTVDESTIKVDGTGSAVITDIAVELLPNRDIFEDIYPDSSDDASDAESEHDENENVDEPPELPELGDLRSRLRQLRDEERRSKEFVESAASRLRILDAYGKSLDRKKSIDIVESIETYRTERDRIFQDHAAGLAQGQANAKLLSAALKEESRLMKKQGREAVEAARERERARKERAKERQKDAKRREERRREKERIRKERESFWPRVCYSVRVTLEATTLTPMSSRRTSISSDTVQAFAATTSKSSEGSELLCDLSLSYVTSAASWAPSYDLQLFTTNNSGTLCYDARITNETSETWSNCKVILSTSQALFSGLENSIPILRPWNIKLAPKNGQGSDILDSAEERLQRRGWWHAQQRVAHTSKPRSQLFGIDNSVLATSSDALSSYQSGLMMLEQQNKGRMVMQQLEQQRQLQQQQQQQQQQQQQQQQQQQQQQQQQQQQQQQ
;
A
#
# COMPACT_ATOMS: atom_id res chain seq x y z
N MET A 1 -1.14 28.99 52.74
CA MET A 1 -1.14 27.86 51.78
C MET A 1 -1.09 28.52 50.43
N ASP A 2 0.11 28.79 49.93
CA ASP A 2 0.27 29.50 48.66
C ASP A 2 -0.17 28.55 47.54
N VAL A 3 -1.20 28.95 46.80
CA VAL A 3 -1.77 28.14 45.72
C VAL A 3 -0.85 28.27 44.52
N ILE A 4 -0.13 27.18 44.19
CA ILE A 4 0.73 27.12 43.01
C ILE A 4 -0.14 26.79 41.80
N HIS A 5 -0.15 27.68 40.80
CA HIS A 5 -0.93 27.52 39.59
C HIS A 5 -0.08 26.84 38.51
N HIS A 6 -0.44 25.63 38.12
CA HIS A 6 0.30 24.84 37.13
C HIS A 6 -0.32 25.02 35.73
N LYS A 7 0.50 25.31 34.73
CA LYS A 7 0.08 25.43 33.31
C LYS A 7 1.07 24.70 32.41
N GLU A 8 0.54 23.83 31.55
CA GLU A 8 1.34 23.03 30.62
C GLU A 8 1.18 23.53 29.19
N TYR A 9 2.30 23.65 28.47
CA TYR A 9 2.35 24.06 27.07
C TYR A 9 3.16 23.06 26.26
N HIS A 10 2.56 22.55 25.19
CA HIS A 10 3.25 21.63 24.30
C HIS A 10 4.01 22.38 23.21
N VAL A 11 5.28 22.02 23.02
CA VAL A 11 6.20 22.60 22.04
C VAL A 11 5.61 22.66 20.62
N ARG A 12 4.85 21.66 20.21
CA ARG A 12 4.20 21.61 18.88
C ARG A 12 3.18 22.73 18.66
N ASN A 13 2.59 23.24 19.75
CA ASN A 13 1.60 24.32 19.71
C ASN A 13 2.25 25.70 19.90
N LEU A 14 3.56 25.74 20.16
CA LEU A 14 4.28 26.99 20.36
C LEU A 14 4.75 27.59 19.03
N SER A 15 4.62 28.91 18.93
CA SER A 15 5.14 29.64 17.76
C SER A 15 6.66 29.66 17.78
N THR A 16 7.27 29.39 16.62
CA THR A 16 8.72 29.48 16.45
C THR A 16 9.06 30.82 15.83
N ARG A 17 9.79 31.68 16.55
CA ARG A 17 10.18 33.03 16.10
C ARG A 17 11.27 32.94 15.03
N SER A 18 12.35 32.22 15.34
CA SER A 18 13.49 32.09 14.45
C SER A 18 14.28 30.82 14.69
N VAL A 19 14.86 30.30 13.62
CA VAL A 19 15.80 29.17 13.65
C VAL A 19 17.08 29.59 12.96
N THR A 20 18.19 29.61 13.70
CA THR A 20 19.52 29.87 13.15
C THR A 20 20.23 28.54 12.95
N LEU A 21 20.41 28.14 11.70
CA LEU A 21 21.12 26.93 11.32
C LEU A 21 22.62 27.25 11.19
N PHE A 22 23.43 26.41 11.82
CA PHE A 22 24.89 26.38 11.70
C PHE A 22 25.32 25.08 11.01
N PRO A 23 26.61 24.93 10.66
CA PRO A 23 27.10 23.72 9.98
C PRO A 23 26.96 22.41 10.78
N SER A 24 26.78 22.49 12.11
CA SER A 24 26.71 21.31 12.98
C SER A 24 25.58 21.33 14.01
N ARG A 25 24.83 22.43 14.12
CA ARG A 25 23.81 22.63 15.15
C ARG A 25 22.79 23.67 14.71
N ALA A 26 21.68 23.76 15.42
CA ALA A 26 20.68 24.81 15.21
C ALA A 26 20.35 25.48 16.53
N GLN A 27 20.20 26.80 16.51
CA GLN A 27 19.59 27.54 17.62
C GLN A 27 18.13 27.80 17.28
N VAL A 28 17.23 27.41 18.18
CA VAL A 28 15.79 27.60 18.02
C VAL A 28 15.33 28.59 19.08
N VAL A 29 14.55 29.59 18.65
CA VAL A 29 13.91 30.57 19.53
C VAL A 29 12.40 30.47 19.36
N ARG A 30 11.71 30.12 20.44
CA ARG A 30 10.25 30.06 20.52
C ARG A 30 9.71 31.20 21.35
N GLU A 31 8.50 31.64 21.01
CA GLU A 31 7.78 32.69 21.72
C GLU A 31 6.43 32.16 22.21
N LEU A 32 6.17 32.43 23.49
CA LEU A 32 4.89 32.27 24.16
C LEU A 32 4.38 33.66 24.49
N ARG A 33 3.34 34.11 23.80
CA ARG A 33 2.78 35.46 23.98
C ARG A 33 1.49 35.41 24.79
N SER A 34 1.25 36.46 25.57
CA SER A 34 0.02 36.70 26.32
C SER A 34 -0.37 35.53 27.21
N LEU A 35 0.58 35.00 27.99
CA LEU A 35 0.30 33.94 28.95
C LEU A 35 -0.52 34.53 30.11
N PRO A 36 -1.76 34.05 30.36
CA PRO A 36 -2.52 34.47 31.52
C PRO A 36 -1.82 33.94 32.77
N LEU A 37 -1.63 34.79 33.77
CA LEU A 37 -1.06 34.44 35.07
C LEU A 37 -2.10 34.66 36.16
N SER A 38 -2.07 33.77 37.15
CA SER A 38 -2.82 33.97 38.38
C SER A 38 -1.97 34.75 39.38
N PRO A 39 -2.56 35.52 40.29
CA PRO A 39 -1.86 36.07 41.45
C PRO A 39 -1.03 35.02 42.20
N GLY A 40 0.21 35.37 42.56
CA GLY A 40 1.12 34.49 43.31
C GLY A 40 2.01 33.63 42.42
N THR A 41 2.34 32.42 42.90
CA THR A 41 3.26 31.51 42.21
C THR A 41 2.55 30.78 41.08
N ASN A 42 3.13 30.86 39.87
CA ASN A 42 2.72 30.12 38.69
C ASN A 42 3.87 29.23 38.23
N GLU A 43 3.57 27.99 37.91
CA GLU A 43 4.52 27.04 37.36
C GLU A 43 4.13 26.74 35.92
N ILE A 44 4.97 27.15 34.99
CA ILE A 44 4.75 26.96 33.55
C ILE A 44 5.68 25.85 33.07
N THR A 45 5.09 24.75 32.59
CA THR A 45 5.83 23.60 32.09
C THR A 45 5.72 23.52 30.58
N ILE A 46 6.85 23.65 29.89
CA ILE A 46 6.97 23.49 28.45
C ILE A 46 7.42 22.06 28.17
N ILE A 47 6.59 21.27 27.48
CA ILE A 47 6.79 19.84 27.25
C ILE A 47 7.05 19.57 25.76
N GLY A 48 7.88 18.56 25.47
CA GLY A 48 8.06 18.06 24.11
C GLY A 48 9.23 18.67 23.36
N LEU A 49 10.24 19.19 24.05
CA LEU A 49 11.49 19.59 23.41
C LEU A 49 12.28 18.36 22.94
N THR A 50 12.96 18.49 21.81
CA THR A 50 13.71 17.39 21.20
C THR A 50 14.75 16.80 22.16
N PRO A 51 14.97 15.47 22.19
CA PRO A 51 15.99 14.86 23.05
C PRO A 51 17.42 15.24 22.68
N THR A 52 17.62 15.90 21.55
CA THR A 52 18.94 16.33 21.04
C THR A 52 19.30 17.77 21.42
N VAL A 53 18.48 18.42 22.27
CA VAL A 53 18.79 19.70 22.90
C VAL A 53 19.98 19.55 23.85
N ASP A 54 20.85 20.55 23.85
CA ASP A 54 21.88 20.73 24.87
C ASP A 54 21.28 21.47 26.08
N GLU A 55 21.13 20.76 27.20
CA GLU A 55 20.56 21.26 28.46
C GLU A 55 21.19 22.60 28.90
N SER A 56 22.51 22.75 28.73
CA SER A 56 23.26 23.92 29.17
C SER A 56 22.96 25.20 28.37
N THR A 57 22.31 25.03 27.22
CA THR A 57 22.00 26.13 26.29
C THR A 57 20.57 26.64 26.41
N ILE A 58 19.75 25.98 27.22
CA ILE A 58 18.36 26.38 27.46
C ILE A 58 18.34 27.68 28.23
N LYS A 59 17.69 28.68 27.65
CA LYS A 59 17.51 30.02 28.23
C LYS A 59 16.05 30.43 28.09
N VAL A 60 15.53 31.03 29.16
CA VAL A 60 14.17 31.59 29.18
C VAL A 60 14.29 33.06 29.52
N ASP A 61 13.88 33.91 28.59
CA ASP A 61 13.71 35.34 28.82
C ASP A 61 12.22 35.63 28.99
N GLY A 62 11.86 36.56 29.87
CA GLY A 62 10.47 36.92 30.13
C GLY A 62 10.27 38.43 30.16
N THR A 63 9.15 38.89 29.61
CA THR A 63 8.69 40.28 29.67
C THR A 63 7.24 40.31 30.14
N GLY A 64 6.90 41.15 31.11
CA GLY A 64 5.52 41.27 31.60
C GLY A 64 5.44 41.49 33.10
N SER A 65 4.31 41.08 33.69
CA SER A 65 3.95 41.39 35.08
C SER A 65 4.44 40.34 36.10
N ALA A 66 5.41 39.50 35.74
CA ALA A 66 5.94 38.44 36.60
C ALA A 66 7.47 38.31 36.48
N VAL A 67 8.09 37.81 37.55
CA VAL A 67 9.54 37.58 37.64
C VAL A 67 9.80 36.08 37.62
N ILE A 68 10.80 35.64 36.83
CA ILE A 68 11.26 34.25 36.80
C ILE A 68 12.08 33.98 38.07
N THR A 69 11.65 33.02 38.88
CA THR A 69 12.33 32.65 40.14
C THR A 69 13.24 31.43 39.97
N ASP A 70 12.81 30.43 39.20
CA ASP A 70 13.54 29.19 38.97
C ASP A 70 13.25 28.62 37.57
N ILE A 71 14.23 27.88 37.04
CA ILE A 71 14.15 27.14 35.78
C ILE A 71 14.70 25.75 36.02
N ALA A 72 13.82 24.75 36.00
CA ALA A 72 14.20 23.35 36.08
C ALA A 72 14.04 22.67 34.70
N VAL A 73 15.02 21.85 34.34
CA VAL A 73 15.04 21.09 33.08
C VAL A 73 15.11 19.61 33.41
N GLU A 74 14.20 18.82 32.87
CA GLU A 74 14.12 17.37 33.12
C GLU A 74 13.97 16.61 31.79
N LEU A 75 14.70 15.52 31.63
CA LEU A 75 14.52 14.59 30.52
C LEU A 75 13.52 13.50 30.92
N LEU A 76 12.33 13.51 30.31
CA LEU A 76 11.24 12.60 30.64
C LEU A 76 10.87 11.69 29.45
N PRO A 77 10.32 10.49 29.69
CA PRO A 77 9.68 9.71 28.64
C PRO A 77 8.59 10.51 27.95
N ASN A 78 8.49 10.37 26.63
CA ASN A 78 7.44 11.02 25.87
C ASN A 78 6.08 10.46 26.29
N ARG A 79 5.21 11.34 26.81
CA ARG A 79 3.86 11.00 27.29
C ARG A 79 2.84 11.01 26.17
N ASP A 80 3.21 11.53 24.99
CA ASP A 80 2.35 11.58 23.83
C ASP A 80 2.16 10.20 23.21
N ILE A 81 0.94 9.97 22.69
CA ILE A 81 0.58 8.76 21.95
C ILE A 81 0.70 9.06 20.45
N PHE A 82 1.39 8.17 19.72
CA PHE A 82 1.64 8.37 18.29
C PHE A 82 0.35 8.39 17.47
N GLU A 83 -0.57 7.47 17.78
CA GLU A 83 -1.85 7.30 17.10
C GLU A 83 -2.78 8.51 17.27
N ASP A 84 -2.72 9.21 18.40
CA ASP A 84 -3.57 10.39 18.65
C ASP A 84 -3.13 11.60 17.79
N ILE A 85 -1.83 11.72 17.53
CA ILE A 85 -1.25 12.85 16.80
C ILE A 85 -1.18 12.58 15.30
N TYR A 86 -0.93 11.33 14.94
CA TYR A 86 -0.98 10.85 13.56
C TYR A 86 -2.05 9.76 13.45
N PRO A 87 -3.34 10.14 13.52
CA PRO A 87 -4.41 9.19 13.31
C PRO A 87 -4.20 8.56 11.94
N ASP A 88 -4.10 7.25 11.92
CA ASP A 88 -4.23 6.50 10.69
C ASP A 88 -5.59 6.90 10.12
N SER A 89 -5.61 7.56 8.96
CA SER A 89 -6.84 7.78 8.20
C SER A 89 -7.32 6.41 7.69
N SER A 90 -7.74 5.56 8.60
CA SER A 90 -8.31 4.23 8.37
C SER A 90 -9.65 4.33 7.66
N ASP A 91 -10.23 5.53 7.58
CA ASP A 91 -11.42 5.85 6.78
C ASP A 91 -11.21 5.73 5.26
N ASP A 92 -9.99 5.54 4.75
CA ASP A 92 -9.79 5.18 3.32
C ASP A 92 -9.95 3.67 3.06
N ALA A 93 -10.13 2.86 4.11
CA ALA A 93 -10.46 1.44 3.97
C ALA A 93 -11.95 1.19 3.70
N SER A 94 -12.82 2.19 3.91
CA SER A 94 -14.25 2.08 3.59
C SER A 94 -14.54 2.02 2.09
N ASP A 95 -13.54 2.29 1.25
CA ASP A 95 -13.63 2.18 -0.21
C ASP A 95 -13.38 0.75 -0.72
N ALA A 96 -13.21 -0.22 0.19
CA ALA A 96 -13.07 -1.64 -0.14
C ALA A 96 -14.40 -2.39 -0.29
N GLU A 97 -15.53 -1.77 0.05
CA GLU A 97 -16.84 -2.45 0.07
C GLU A 97 -17.79 -1.86 -0.99
N SER A 98 -17.38 -1.93 -2.25
CA SER A 98 -18.34 -2.07 -3.35
C SER A 98 -17.84 -3.06 -4.39
N GLU A 99 -17.25 -4.17 -3.92
CA GLU A 99 -17.31 -5.42 -4.65
C GLU A 99 -18.75 -5.98 -4.55
N HIS A 100 -19.74 -5.20 -4.99
CA HIS A 100 -20.98 -5.80 -5.42
C HIS A 100 -20.64 -6.52 -6.72
N ASP A 101 -20.26 -7.78 -6.56
CA ASP A 101 -20.40 -8.80 -7.58
C ASP A 101 -21.90 -8.86 -7.86
N GLU A 102 -22.37 -7.93 -8.69
CA GLU A 102 -23.64 -8.07 -9.35
C GLU A 102 -23.50 -9.38 -10.12
N ASN A 103 -24.04 -10.43 -9.50
CA ASN A 103 -24.43 -11.65 -10.16
C ASN A 103 -25.19 -11.21 -11.41
N GLU A 104 -24.47 -11.08 -12.52
CA GLU A 104 -25.01 -11.00 -13.86
C GLU A 104 -25.71 -12.34 -14.02
N ASN A 105 -26.96 -12.40 -13.55
CA ASN A 105 -27.92 -13.36 -14.03
C ASN A 105 -27.79 -13.26 -15.54
N VAL A 106 -27.23 -14.32 -16.12
CA VAL A 106 -27.18 -14.52 -17.55
C VAL A 106 -28.62 -14.82 -17.94
N ASP A 107 -29.46 -13.79 -17.89
CA ASP A 107 -30.80 -13.85 -18.41
C ASP A 107 -30.62 -14.05 -19.90
N GLU A 108 -30.95 -15.27 -20.32
CA GLU A 108 -31.04 -15.67 -21.70
C GLU A 108 -31.88 -14.60 -22.42
N PRO A 109 -31.38 -14.02 -23.53
CA PRO A 109 -32.07 -12.92 -24.18
C PRO A 109 -33.53 -13.31 -24.43
N PRO A 110 -34.51 -12.49 -24.00
CA PRO A 110 -35.92 -12.86 -24.13
C PRO A 110 -36.20 -13.20 -25.60
N GLU A 111 -36.83 -14.36 -25.83
CA GLU A 111 -37.21 -14.76 -27.18
C GLU A 111 -38.10 -13.68 -27.81
N LEU A 112 -37.86 -13.36 -29.08
CA LEU A 112 -38.71 -12.42 -29.79
C LEU A 112 -40.16 -12.94 -29.73
N PRO A 113 -41.14 -12.08 -29.38
CA PRO A 113 -42.55 -12.51 -29.29
C PRO A 113 -43.04 -13.12 -30.62
N GLU A 114 -42.52 -12.60 -31.75
CA GLU A 114 -42.76 -13.13 -33.10
C GLU A 114 -42.34 -14.61 -33.26
N LEU A 115 -41.26 -15.04 -32.59
CA LEU A 115 -40.78 -16.43 -32.63
C LEU A 115 -41.71 -17.33 -31.81
N GLY A 116 -42.18 -16.85 -30.66
CA GLY A 116 -43.15 -17.56 -29.82
C GLY A 116 -44.48 -17.78 -30.53
N ASP A 117 -45.01 -16.73 -31.17
CA ASP A 117 -46.23 -16.78 -31.96
C ASP A 117 -46.08 -17.75 -33.14
N LEU A 118 -44.94 -17.71 -33.85
CA LEU A 118 -44.66 -18.61 -34.97
C LEU A 118 -44.54 -20.08 -34.53
N ARG A 119 -43.89 -20.35 -33.38
CA ARG A 119 -43.82 -21.70 -32.80
C ARG A 119 -45.19 -22.23 -32.39
N SER A 120 -46.06 -21.37 -31.85
CA SER A 120 -47.44 -21.74 -31.55
C SER A 120 -48.22 -22.09 -32.83
N ARG A 121 -48.01 -21.31 -33.91
CA ARG A 121 -48.62 -21.56 -35.21
C ARG A 121 -48.11 -22.85 -35.87
N LEU A 122 -46.81 -23.14 -35.75
CA LEU A 122 -46.22 -24.40 -36.19
C LEU A 122 -46.82 -25.61 -35.45
N ARG A 123 -47.10 -25.47 -34.15
CA ARG A 123 -47.78 -26.52 -33.36
C ARG A 123 -49.19 -26.78 -33.90
N GLN A 124 -49.97 -25.72 -34.12
CA GLN A 124 -51.32 -25.83 -34.70
C GLN A 124 -51.31 -26.49 -36.09
N LEU A 125 -50.39 -26.09 -36.98
CA LEU A 125 -50.27 -26.67 -38.33
C LEU A 125 -49.89 -28.15 -38.30
N ARG A 126 -49.04 -28.57 -37.35
CA ARG A 126 -48.71 -30.00 -37.14
C ARG A 126 -49.92 -30.80 -36.66
N ASP A 127 -50.73 -30.22 -35.78
CA ASP A 127 -51.96 -30.86 -35.30
C ASP A 127 -53.03 -30.93 -36.40
N GLU A 128 -53.12 -29.93 -37.27
CA GLU A 128 -53.96 -29.93 -38.48
C GLU A 128 -53.51 -30.99 -39.49
N GLU A 129 -52.20 -31.13 -39.73
CA GLU A 129 -51.65 -32.16 -40.59
C GLU A 129 -51.97 -33.57 -40.06
N ARG A 130 -51.81 -33.78 -38.74
CA ARG A 130 -52.17 -35.06 -38.09
C ARG A 130 -53.65 -35.36 -38.27
N ARG A 131 -54.53 -34.38 -38.04
CA ARG A 131 -55.98 -34.51 -38.26
C ARG A 131 -56.34 -34.86 -39.71
N SER A 132 -55.68 -34.24 -40.69
CA SER A 132 -55.88 -34.58 -42.10
C SER A 132 -55.43 -36.01 -42.44
N LYS A 133 -54.33 -36.49 -41.83
CA LYS A 133 -53.86 -37.89 -42.00
C LYS A 133 -54.85 -38.89 -41.41
N GLU A 134 -55.32 -38.66 -40.19
CA GLU A 134 -56.35 -39.49 -39.56
C GLU A 134 -57.65 -39.52 -40.39
N PHE A 135 -58.02 -38.40 -41.01
CA PHE A 135 -59.20 -38.35 -41.89
C PHE A 135 -59.03 -39.23 -43.14
N VAL A 136 -57.83 -39.22 -43.74
CA VAL A 136 -57.47 -40.08 -44.88
C VAL A 136 -57.46 -41.56 -44.46
N GLU A 137 -56.86 -41.88 -43.31
CA GLU A 137 -56.80 -43.24 -42.77
C GLU A 137 -58.19 -43.76 -42.37
N SER A 138 -59.03 -42.91 -41.79
CA SER A 138 -60.43 -43.19 -41.47
C SER A 138 -61.26 -43.46 -42.73
N ALA A 139 -61.11 -42.65 -43.78
CA ALA A 139 -61.75 -42.90 -45.08
C ALA A 139 -61.28 -44.24 -45.69
N ALA A 140 -59.99 -44.56 -45.60
CA ALA A 140 -59.45 -45.85 -46.05
C ALA A 140 -60.01 -47.03 -45.23
N SER A 141 -60.19 -46.87 -43.93
CA SER A 141 -60.83 -47.88 -43.07
C SER A 141 -62.31 -48.07 -43.42
N ARG A 142 -63.07 -46.98 -43.60
CA ARG A 142 -64.47 -47.02 -44.06
C ARG A 142 -64.61 -47.70 -45.42
N LEU A 143 -63.69 -47.45 -46.34
CA LEU A 143 -63.64 -48.14 -47.63
C LEU A 143 -63.47 -49.66 -47.46
N ARG A 144 -62.56 -50.10 -46.58
CA ARG A 144 -62.36 -51.54 -46.28
C ARG A 144 -63.64 -52.18 -45.72
N ILE A 145 -64.36 -51.48 -44.85
CA ILE A 145 -65.63 -51.95 -44.28
C ILE A 145 -66.70 -52.04 -45.37
N LEU A 146 -66.82 -51.02 -46.23
CA LEU A 146 -67.78 -50.99 -47.32
C LEU A 146 -67.51 -52.09 -48.36
N ASP A 147 -66.24 -52.31 -48.73
CA ASP A 147 -65.83 -53.40 -49.62
C ASP A 147 -66.14 -54.78 -49.01
N ALA A 148 -65.96 -54.94 -47.69
CA ALA A 148 -66.32 -56.17 -46.97
C ALA A 148 -67.84 -56.40 -46.92
N TYR A 149 -68.62 -55.33 -46.72
CA TYR A 149 -70.09 -55.38 -46.79
C TYR A 149 -70.56 -55.77 -48.20
N GLY A 150 -69.96 -55.16 -49.23
CA GLY A 150 -70.12 -55.50 -50.65
C GLY A 150 -70.00 -57.00 -50.92
N LYS A 151 -68.94 -57.63 -50.37
CA LYS A 151 -68.69 -59.08 -50.51
C LYS A 151 -69.67 -59.98 -49.73
N SER A 152 -70.39 -59.44 -48.75
CA SER A 152 -71.27 -60.20 -47.86
C SER A 152 -72.76 -60.18 -48.23
N LEU A 153 -73.17 -59.23 -49.09
CA LEU A 153 -74.56 -58.99 -49.51
C LEU A 153 -75.22 -60.20 -50.21
N ASP A 154 -74.45 -61.07 -50.86
CA ASP A 154 -74.95 -62.20 -51.67
C ASP A 154 -75.53 -63.38 -50.84
N ARG A 155 -75.40 -63.34 -49.50
CA ARG A 155 -75.71 -64.48 -48.62
C ARG A 155 -77.07 -64.44 -47.91
N LYS A 156 -77.83 -63.34 -48.00
CA LYS A 156 -79.11 -63.17 -47.28
C LYS A 156 -80.30 -63.21 -48.27
N LYS A 157 -81.32 -64.02 -47.97
CA LYS A 157 -82.53 -64.16 -48.81
C LYS A 157 -83.38 -62.89 -48.77
N SER A 158 -83.84 -62.47 -49.97
CA SER A 158 -84.71 -61.29 -50.25
C SER A 158 -84.04 -59.92 -50.02
N ILE A 159 -83.09 -59.55 -50.90
CA ILE A 159 -82.49 -58.21 -50.97
C ILE A 159 -82.75 -57.63 -52.37
N ASP A 160 -83.15 -56.35 -52.45
CA ASP A 160 -83.23 -55.60 -53.70
C ASP A 160 -81.82 -55.21 -54.18
N ILE A 161 -81.36 -55.86 -55.24
CA ILE A 161 -80.00 -55.74 -55.77
C ILE A 161 -79.75 -54.33 -56.31
N VAL A 162 -80.76 -53.68 -56.91
CA VAL A 162 -80.60 -52.38 -57.58
C VAL A 162 -80.34 -51.28 -56.54
N GLU A 163 -81.16 -51.22 -55.49
CA GLU A 163 -81.01 -50.26 -54.39
C GLU A 163 -79.67 -50.46 -53.64
N SER A 164 -79.22 -51.71 -53.46
CA SER A 164 -77.95 -52.03 -52.78
C SER A 164 -76.71 -51.55 -53.56
N ILE A 165 -76.77 -51.54 -54.89
CA ILE A 165 -75.67 -51.05 -55.75
C ILE A 165 -75.65 -49.52 -55.77
N GLU A 166 -76.81 -48.88 -55.76
CA GLU A 166 -76.93 -47.41 -55.69
C GLU A 166 -76.44 -46.86 -54.35
N THR A 167 -76.83 -47.50 -53.25
CA THR A 167 -76.32 -47.15 -51.91
C THR A 167 -74.80 -47.37 -51.80
N TYR A 168 -74.26 -48.46 -52.35
CA TYR A 168 -72.82 -48.67 -52.40
C TYR A 168 -72.09 -47.60 -53.23
N ARG A 169 -72.61 -47.23 -54.41
CA ARG A 169 -72.01 -46.20 -55.27
C ARG A 169 -71.99 -44.84 -54.56
N THR A 170 -73.12 -44.44 -54.00
CA THR A 170 -73.24 -43.16 -53.27
C THR A 170 -72.33 -43.10 -52.05
N GLU A 171 -72.24 -44.16 -51.26
CA GLU A 171 -71.31 -44.23 -50.12
C GLU A 171 -69.84 -44.29 -50.55
N ARG A 172 -69.52 -44.99 -51.64
CA ARG A 172 -68.16 -45.02 -52.21
C ARG A 172 -67.73 -43.64 -52.74
N ASP A 173 -68.64 -42.93 -53.40
CA ASP A 173 -68.39 -41.56 -53.90
C ASP A 173 -68.18 -40.59 -52.72
N ARG A 174 -68.97 -40.71 -51.64
CA ARG A 174 -68.77 -39.95 -50.40
C ARG A 174 -67.40 -40.21 -49.77
N ILE A 175 -67.01 -41.48 -49.64
CA ILE A 175 -65.69 -41.85 -49.10
C ILE A 175 -64.55 -41.34 -49.99
N PHE A 176 -64.71 -41.40 -51.31
CA PHE A 176 -63.72 -40.87 -52.25
C PHE A 176 -63.56 -39.36 -52.12
N GLN A 177 -64.67 -38.63 -51.99
CA GLN A 177 -64.66 -37.17 -51.77
C GLN A 177 -63.99 -36.82 -50.44
N ASP A 178 -64.33 -37.54 -49.35
CA ASP A 178 -63.69 -37.36 -48.05
C ASP A 178 -62.17 -37.62 -48.13
N HIS A 179 -61.76 -38.73 -48.76
CA HIS A 179 -60.35 -39.07 -48.94
C HIS A 179 -59.60 -38.03 -49.78
N ALA A 180 -60.19 -37.56 -50.88
CA ALA A 180 -59.62 -36.52 -51.73
C ALA A 180 -59.52 -35.17 -50.98
N ALA A 181 -60.54 -34.81 -50.19
CA ALA A 181 -60.53 -33.61 -49.35
C ALA A 181 -59.45 -33.67 -48.26
N GLY A 182 -59.27 -34.82 -47.61
CA GLY A 182 -58.21 -35.04 -46.62
C GLY A 182 -56.81 -34.91 -47.20
N LEU A 183 -56.58 -35.46 -48.41
CA LEU A 183 -55.30 -35.30 -49.12
C LEU A 183 -55.03 -33.86 -49.54
N ALA A 184 -56.05 -33.16 -50.05
CA ALA A 184 -55.92 -31.75 -50.44
C ALA A 184 -55.59 -30.86 -49.24
N GLN A 185 -56.27 -31.06 -48.11
CA GLN A 185 -55.96 -30.36 -46.85
C GLN A 185 -54.57 -30.72 -46.33
N GLY A 186 -54.17 -31.99 -46.38
CA GLY A 186 -52.83 -32.42 -45.99
C GLY A 186 -51.73 -31.75 -46.82
N GLN A 187 -51.90 -31.65 -48.15
CA GLN A 187 -50.96 -30.96 -49.03
C GLN A 187 -50.91 -29.45 -48.80
N ALA A 188 -52.06 -28.81 -48.52
CA ALA A 188 -52.12 -27.39 -48.18
C ALA A 188 -51.41 -27.10 -46.85
N ASN A 189 -51.67 -27.91 -45.82
CA ASN A 189 -51.04 -27.81 -44.50
C ASN A 189 -49.53 -28.05 -44.58
N ALA A 190 -49.08 -29.02 -45.39
CA ALA A 190 -47.66 -29.28 -45.62
C ALA A 190 -46.93 -28.08 -46.26
N LYS A 191 -47.57 -27.39 -47.22
CA LYS A 191 -47.01 -26.16 -47.82
C LYS A 191 -46.87 -25.05 -46.78
N LEU A 192 -47.93 -24.80 -45.99
CA LEU A 192 -47.91 -23.81 -44.92
C LEU A 192 -46.86 -24.11 -43.86
N LEU A 193 -46.72 -25.38 -43.48
CA LEU A 193 -45.71 -25.85 -42.53
C LEU A 193 -44.29 -25.62 -43.05
N SER A 194 -44.04 -25.91 -44.34
CA SER A 194 -42.74 -25.66 -44.96
C SER A 194 -42.37 -24.17 -45.02
N ALA A 195 -43.37 -23.29 -45.21
CA ALA A 195 -43.18 -21.84 -45.21
C ALA A 195 -42.88 -21.32 -43.79
N ALA A 196 -43.66 -21.77 -42.80
CA ALA A 196 -43.45 -21.39 -41.40
C ALA A 196 -42.09 -21.86 -40.84
N LEU A 197 -41.61 -23.05 -41.22
CA LEU A 197 -40.27 -23.53 -40.85
C LEU A 197 -39.15 -22.68 -41.47
N LYS A 198 -39.33 -22.17 -42.69
CA LYS A 198 -38.36 -21.26 -43.31
C LYS A 198 -38.31 -19.92 -42.57
N GLU A 199 -39.46 -19.35 -42.21
CA GLU A 199 -39.54 -18.13 -41.40
C GLU A 199 -38.89 -18.32 -40.02
N GLU A 200 -39.14 -19.45 -39.36
CA GLU A 200 -38.50 -19.78 -38.07
C GLU A 200 -36.98 -19.81 -38.20
N SER A 201 -36.46 -20.48 -39.23
CA SER A 201 -35.02 -20.53 -39.48
C SER A 201 -34.41 -19.14 -39.75
N ARG A 202 -35.18 -18.22 -40.35
CA ARG A 202 -34.75 -16.85 -40.64
C ARG A 202 -34.70 -16.02 -39.36
N LEU A 203 -35.73 -16.10 -38.52
CA LEU A 203 -35.80 -15.41 -37.23
C LEU A 203 -34.73 -15.92 -36.26
N MET A 204 -34.52 -17.24 -36.18
CA MET A 204 -33.45 -17.84 -35.36
C MET A 204 -32.05 -17.35 -35.80
N LYS A 205 -31.80 -17.23 -37.10
CA LYS A 205 -30.53 -16.66 -37.60
C LYS A 205 -30.36 -15.19 -37.23
N LYS A 206 -31.45 -14.41 -37.22
CA LYS A 206 -31.42 -12.99 -36.81
C LYS A 206 -31.13 -12.86 -35.31
N GLN A 207 -31.86 -13.59 -34.47
CA GLN A 207 -31.65 -13.62 -33.02
C GLN A 207 -30.23 -14.11 -32.67
N GLY A 208 -29.72 -15.12 -33.38
CA GLY A 208 -28.34 -15.58 -33.19
C GLY A 208 -27.28 -14.54 -33.54
N ARG A 209 -27.50 -13.70 -34.57
CA ARG A 209 -26.59 -12.59 -34.90
C ARG A 209 -26.62 -11.50 -33.83
N GLU A 210 -27.82 -11.08 -33.42
CA GLU A 210 -28.01 -10.07 -32.37
C GLU A 210 -27.42 -10.53 -31.03
N ALA A 211 -27.59 -11.81 -30.66
CA ALA A 211 -27.00 -12.39 -29.46
C ALA A 211 -25.47 -12.41 -29.51
N VAL A 212 -24.87 -12.71 -30.67
CA VAL A 212 -23.41 -12.68 -30.84
C VAL A 212 -22.87 -11.24 -30.76
N GLU A 213 -23.56 -10.26 -31.35
CA GLU A 213 -23.18 -8.85 -31.26
C GLU A 213 -23.29 -8.34 -29.82
N ALA A 214 -24.41 -8.61 -29.13
CA ALA A 214 -24.59 -8.26 -27.73
C ALA A 214 -23.54 -8.93 -26.82
N ALA A 215 -23.20 -10.21 -27.06
CA ALA A 215 -22.15 -10.90 -26.31
C ALA A 215 -20.77 -10.25 -26.51
N ARG A 216 -20.44 -9.82 -27.74
CA ARG A 216 -19.20 -9.10 -28.04
C ARG A 216 -19.14 -7.73 -27.36
N GLU A 217 -20.25 -7.02 -27.28
CA GLU A 217 -20.35 -5.73 -26.58
C GLU A 217 -20.18 -5.89 -25.06
N ARG A 218 -20.85 -6.89 -24.46
CA ARG A 218 -20.69 -7.24 -23.04
C ARG A 218 -19.24 -7.62 -22.71
N GLU A 219 -18.59 -8.42 -23.55
CA GLU A 219 -17.19 -8.78 -23.36
C GLU A 219 -16.26 -7.55 -23.43
N ARG A 220 -16.50 -6.62 -24.37
CA ARG A 220 -15.75 -5.36 -24.48
C ARG A 220 -15.94 -4.49 -23.24
N ALA A 221 -17.17 -4.32 -22.77
CA ALA A 221 -17.49 -3.58 -21.56
C ALA A 221 -16.85 -4.22 -20.31
N ARG A 222 -16.89 -5.55 -20.20
CA ARG A 222 -16.23 -6.30 -19.11
C ARG A 222 -14.72 -6.09 -19.12
N LYS A 223 -14.08 -6.13 -20.30
CA LYS A 223 -12.64 -5.87 -20.47
C LYS A 223 -12.28 -4.43 -20.10
N GLU A 224 -13.11 -3.45 -20.44
CA GLU A 224 -12.90 -2.04 -20.08
C GLU A 224 -13.02 -1.83 -18.58
N ARG A 225 -14.11 -2.32 -17.95
CA ARG A 225 -14.29 -2.30 -16.49
C ARG A 225 -13.14 -3.01 -15.76
N ALA A 226 -12.67 -4.16 -16.27
CA ALA A 226 -11.54 -4.86 -15.68
C ALA A 226 -10.23 -4.06 -15.77
N LYS A 227 -9.99 -3.36 -16.89
CA LYS A 227 -8.82 -2.46 -17.04
C LYS A 227 -8.90 -1.26 -16.10
N GLU A 228 -10.08 -0.68 -15.93
CA GLU A 228 -10.30 0.42 -15.00
C GLU A 228 -10.09 -0.02 -13.54
N ARG A 229 -10.69 -1.15 -13.13
CA ARG A 229 -10.46 -1.77 -11.81
C ARG A 229 -8.98 -2.04 -11.57
N GLN A 230 -8.24 -2.56 -12.56
CA GLN A 230 -6.80 -2.79 -12.44
C GLN A 230 -6.00 -1.49 -12.27
N LYS A 231 -6.34 -0.43 -13.02
CA LYS A 231 -5.69 0.88 -12.90
C LYS A 231 -5.95 1.49 -11.53
N ASP A 232 -7.18 1.42 -11.05
CA ASP A 232 -7.57 1.94 -9.75
C ASP A 232 -6.91 1.15 -8.60
N ALA A 233 -6.89 -0.18 -8.68
CA ALA A 233 -6.17 -1.05 -7.74
C ALA A 233 -4.67 -0.69 -7.68
N LYS A 234 -4.02 -0.47 -8.82
CA LYS A 234 -2.62 -0.04 -8.86
C LYS A 234 -2.41 1.33 -8.19
N ARG A 235 -3.27 2.32 -8.46
CA ARG A 235 -3.18 3.64 -7.79
C ARG A 235 -3.43 3.54 -6.29
N ARG A 236 -4.34 2.68 -5.85
CA ARG A 236 -4.62 2.41 -4.43
C ARG A 236 -3.41 1.77 -3.75
N GLU A 237 -2.76 0.82 -4.41
CA GLU A 237 -1.54 0.20 -3.89
C GLU A 237 -0.37 1.20 -3.79
N GLU A 238 -0.16 2.05 -4.80
CA GLU A 238 0.84 3.11 -4.77
C GLU A 238 0.58 4.11 -3.62
N ARG A 239 -0.68 4.55 -3.45
CA ARG A 239 -1.08 5.39 -2.30
C ARG A 239 -0.83 4.70 -0.96
N ARG A 240 -1.16 3.41 -0.82
CA ARG A 240 -0.92 2.64 0.41
C ARG A 240 0.57 2.56 0.74
N ARG A 241 1.41 2.22 -0.25
CA ARG A 241 2.86 2.14 -0.07
C ARG A 241 3.48 3.48 0.32
N GLU A 242 3.01 4.58 -0.28
CA GLU A 242 3.47 5.92 0.08
C GLU A 242 3.03 6.32 1.49
N LYS A 243 1.78 6.02 1.88
CA LYS A 243 1.30 6.21 3.25
C LYS A 243 2.13 5.41 4.27
N GLU A 244 2.42 4.14 3.99
CA GLU A 244 3.28 3.30 4.84
C GLU A 244 4.71 3.84 4.93
N ARG A 245 5.26 4.37 3.84
CA ARG A 245 6.58 5.01 3.83
C ARG A 245 6.59 6.24 4.75
N ILE A 246 5.62 7.13 4.58
CA ILE A 246 5.47 8.33 5.41
C ILE A 246 5.26 7.94 6.88
N ARG A 247 4.47 6.90 7.17
CA ARG A 247 4.25 6.40 8.52
C ARG A 247 5.56 5.91 9.14
N LYS A 248 6.32 5.04 8.46
CA LYS A 248 7.61 4.55 8.94
C LYS A 248 8.62 5.68 9.16
N GLU A 249 8.61 6.69 8.29
CA GLU A 249 9.42 7.90 8.49
C GLU A 249 8.99 8.63 9.77
N ARG A 250 7.68 8.88 9.97
CA ARG A 250 7.15 9.50 11.20
C ARG A 250 7.48 8.71 12.46
N GLU A 251 7.36 7.38 12.42
CA GLU A 251 7.72 6.48 13.52
C GLU A 251 9.22 6.59 13.86
N SER A 252 10.09 6.65 12.84
CA SER A 252 11.54 6.81 13.01
C SER A 252 11.95 8.17 13.60
N PHE A 253 11.14 9.20 13.38
CA PHE A 253 11.33 10.53 13.97
C PHE A 253 10.55 10.72 15.29
N TRP A 254 9.82 9.71 15.78
CA TRP A 254 9.05 9.85 17.01
C TRP A 254 9.98 9.91 18.23
N PRO A 255 9.98 10.96 19.06
CA PRO A 255 10.84 11.03 20.22
C PRO A 255 10.35 10.06 21.31
N ARG A 256 11.24 9.22 21.83
CA ARG A 256 10.99 8.32 22.98
C ARG A 256 11.09 9.05 24.30
N VAL A 257 11.98 10.04 24.35
CA VAL A 257 12.22 10.92 25.49
C VAL A 257 12.21 12.35 24.99
N CYS A 258 11.72 13.28 25.81
CA CYS A 258 11.65 14.70 25.50
C CYS A 258 12.07 15.52 26.73
N TYR A 259 12.66 16.69 26.49
CA TYR A 259 12.93 17.60 27.59
C TYR A 259 11.66 18.35 27.98
N SER A 260 11.50 18.52 29.29
CA SER A 260 10.49 19.36 29.91
C SER A 260 11.20 20.49 30.64
N VAL A 261 10.80 21.73 30.35
CA VAL A 261 11.32 22.94 31.00
C VAL A 261 10.23 23.53 31.87
N ARG A 262 10.46 23.51 33.18
CA ARG A 262 9.57 24.03 34.20
C ARG A 262 10.09 25.39 34.65
N VAL A 263 9.29 26.43 34.44
CA VAL A 263 9.61 27.81 34.77
C VAL A 263 8.69 28.26 35.89
N THR A 264 9.25 28.63 37.04
CA THR A 264 8.46 29.20 38.13
C THR A 264 8.46 30.72 38.00
N LEU A 265 7.27 31.28 38.01
CA LEU A 265 7.01 32.71 37.88
C LEU A 265 6.30 33.20 39.14
N GLU A 266 6.74 34.33 39.67
CA GLU A 266 6.05 35.03 40.73
C GLU A 266 5.34 36.25 40.15
N ALA A 267 4.01 36.22 40.17
CA ALA A 267 3.17 37.32 39.69
C ALA A 267 2.70 38.14 40.90
N THR A 268 3.32 39.31 41.09
CA THR A 268 2.99 40.19 42.22
C THR A 268 1.64 40.85 42.00
N THR A 269 0.66 40.57 42.87
CA THR A 269 -0.40 41.56 43.09
C THR A 269 0.25 42.73 43.80
N LEU A 270 0.22 43.93 43.23
CA LEU A 270 0.60 45.13 43.97
C LEU A 270 -0.28 45.23 45.23
N THR A 271 0.17 44.70 46.36
CA THR A 271 -0.17 45.25 47.66
C THR A 271 0.57 46.58 47.74
N PRO A 272 -0.13 47.73 47.76
CA PRO A 272 0.53 49.02 47.83
C PRO A 272 1.19 49.12 49.21
N MET A 273 2.47 48.78 49.28
CA MET A 273 3.20 48.91 50.53
C MET A 273 3.29 50.41 50.84
N SER A 274 2.56 50.74 51.89
CA SER A 274 2.41 52.02 52.57
C SER A 274 3.58 52.98 52.36
N SER A 275 3.21 54.15 51.83
CA SER A 275 4.02 55.36 51.82
C SER A 275 4.55 55.67 53.22
N ARG A 276 5.86 55.49 53.42
CA ARG A 276 6.68 56.28 54.36
C ARG A 276 8.16 56.11 53.98
N ARG A 277 8.71 57.16 53.32
CA ARG A 277 10.05 57.77 53.51
C ARG A 277 11.27 56.81 53.43
N THR A 278 12.30 57.03 52.62
CA THR A 278 13.18 58.22 52.54
C THR A 278 14.08 58.16 51.31
N SER A 279 14.34 59.35 50.75
CA SER A 279 15.33 59.70 49.74
C SER A 279 16.79 59.35 50.10
N ILE A 280 17.55 58.81 49.13
CA ILE A 280 18.94 59.20 48.83
C ILE A 280 19.23 59.07 47.33
N SER A 281 20.11 59.93 46.84
CA SER A 281 20.38 60.25 45.45
C SER A 281 21.56 59.45 44.86
N SER A 282 21.50 59.26 43.54
CA SER A 282 22.54 59.61 42.55
C SER A 282 22.98 58.47 41.60
N ASP A 283 22.65 58.74 40.34
CA ASP A 283 23.38 58.52 39.10
C ASP A 283 23.68 57.14 38.51
N THR A 284 23.37 57.07 37.21
CA THR A 284 23.73 56.08 36.19
C THR A 284 23.04 54.72 36.24
N VAL A 285 21.96 54.59 35.47
CA VAL A 285 21.83 53.72 34.28
C VAL A 285 20.37 53.85 33.81
N GLN A 286 20.22 54.22 32.55
CA GLN A 286 18.95 54.49 31.89
C GLN A 286 18.19 53.17 31.66
N ALA A 287 17.42 52.75 32.67
CA ALA A 287 16.41 51.72 32.53
C ALA A 287 15.19 52.31 31.82
N PHE A 288 14.75 51.64 30.75
CA PHE A 288 13.55 51.98 30.00
C PHE A 288 12.35 52.11 30.95
N ALA A 289 11.70 53.28 30.87
CA ALA A 289 10.53 53.62 31.65
C ALA A 289 9.38 52.66 31.34
N ALA A 290 8.92 51.95 32.38
CA ALA A 290 7.58 51.37 32.39
C ALA A 290 6.58 52.52 32.29
N THR A 291 5.86 52.60 31.17
CA THR A 291 4.68 53.45 31.04
C THR A 291 3.63 52.93 32.01
N THR A 292 3.47 53.63 33.13
CA THR A 292 2.31 53.51 34.04
C THR A 292 1.03 53.82 33.26
N SER A 293 0.33 52.78 32.81
CA SER A 293 -1.08 52.86 32.46
C SER A 293 -1.92 52.87 33.74
N LYS A 294 -2.94 53.72 33.74
CA LYS A 294 -3.91 53.90 34.82
C LYS A 294 -4.58 52.59 35.22
N SER A 295 -4.76 52.43 36.53
CA SER A 295 -5.55 51.41 37.20
C SER A 295 -6.97 51.28 36.64
N SER A 296 -7.27 50.11 36.07
CA SER A 296 -8.62 49.54 36.02
C SER A 296 -8.60 48.25 36.82
N GLU A 297 -9.49 48.16 37.81
CA GLU A 297 -9.72 46.93 38.59
C GLU A 297 -10.00 45.76 37.64
N GLY A 298 -9.15 44.73 37.70
CA GLY A 298 -9.22 43.54 36.84
C GLY A 298 -8.13 43.44 35.75
N SER A 299 -6.89 43.89 36.00
CA SER A 299 -5.81 43.65 35.02
C SER A 299 -5.49 42.15 34.95
N GLU A 300 -5.79 41.53 33.82
CA GLU A 300 -5.26 40.22 33.48
C GLU A 300 -3.73 40.29 33.55
N LEU A 301 -3.13 39.55 34.49
CA LEU A 301 -1.68 39.48 34.63
C LEU A 301 -1.14 38.70 33.43
N LEU A 302 -0.63 39.39 32.42
CA LEU A 302 -0.08 38.78 31.22
C LEU A 302 1.45 38.80 31.27
N CYS A 303 2.06 37.75 30.71
CA CYS A 303 3.49 37.65 30.49
C CYS A 303 3.80 37.01 29.13
N ASP A 304 4.84 37.53 28.50
CA ASP A 304 5.45 36.94 27.31
C ASP A 304 6.76 36.26 27.72
N LEU A 305 6.95 35.02 27.27
CA LEU A 305 8.19 34.27 27.48
C LEU A 305 8.82 33.93 26.13
N SER A 306 10.14 34.02 26.03
CA SER A 306 10.92 33.49 24.92
C SER A 306 11.89 32.42 25.38
N LEU A 307 11.74 31.23 24.81
CA LEU A 307 12.57 30.06 25.07
C LEU A 307 13.60 29.92 23.95
N SER A 308 14.88 29.93 24.30
CA SER A 308 16.01 29.79 23.38
C SER A 308 16.84 28.58 23.75
N TYR A 309 17.18 27.73 22.78
CA TYR A 309 17.99 26.54 23.01
C TYR A 309 18.74 26.12 21.75
N VAL A 310 19.76 25.28 21.92
CA VAL A 310 20.58 24.74 20.82
C VAL A 310 20.37 23.23 20.72
N THR A 311 20.24 22.73 19.49
CA THR A 311 20.07 21.31 19.18
C THR A 311 21.13 20.83 18.20
N SER A 312 21.61 19.61 18.39
CA SER A 312 22.66 18.99 17.56
C SER A 312 22.13 18.28 16.31
N ALA A 313 20.81 18.01 16.24
CA ALA A 313 20.19 17.21 15.17
C ALA A 313 19.63 18.06 14.02
N ALA A 314 20.07 19.30 13.87
CA ALA A 314 19.75 20.12 12.72
C ALA A 314 20.97 20.93 12.28
N SER A 315 21.19 20.98 10.97
CA SER A 315 22.35 21.69 10.40
C SER A 315 22.07 22.12 8.97
N TRP A 316 22.92 22.98 8.43
CA TRP A 316 22.93 23.30 7.01
C TRP A 316 24.33 23.14 6.42
N ALA A 317 24.40 22.83 5.12
CA ALA A 317 25.63 22.78 4.37
C ALA A 317 25.47 23.49 3.02
N PRO A 318 26.48 24.25 2.54
CA PRO A 318 26.47 24.80 1.20
C PRO A 318 26.57 23.66 0.16
N SER A 319 25.81 23.78 -0.91
CA SER A 319 25.85 22.88 -2.07
C SER A 319 26.03 23.72 -3.32
N TYR A 320 26.93 23.31 -4.20
CA TYR A 320 27.22 24.01 -5.44
C TYR A 320 26.88 23.09 -6.60
N ASP A 321 25.95 23.50 -7.46
CA ASP A 321 25.69 22.81 -8.72
C ASP A 321 26.38 23.58 -9.86
N LEU A 322 27.29 22.91 -10.57
CA LEU A 322 28.09 23.50 -11.62
C LEU A 322 27.74 22.85 -12.96
N GLN A 323 27.14 23.63 -13.84
CA GLN A 323 26.84 23.21 -15.21
C GLN A 323 27.83 23.88 -16.17
N LEU A 324 28.63 23.05 -16.86
CA LEU A 324 29.67 23.51 -17.79
C LEU A 324 29.22 23.29 -19.24
N PHE A 325 29.30 24.34 -20.06
CA PHE A 325 28.99 24.28 -21.49
C PHE A 325 30.30 24.37 -22.29
N THR A 326 30.79 23.22 -22.74
CA THR A 326 32.07 23.10 -23.48
C THR A 326 32.04 23.73 -24.86
N THR A 327 30.86 23.92 -25.46
CA THR A 327 30.72 24.55 -26.78
C THR A 327 30.90 26.06 -26.75
N ASN A 328 30.61 26.70 -25.61
CA ASN A 328 30.59 28.15 -25.47
C ASN A 328 31.64 28.66 -24.47
N ASN A 329 32.46 27.76 -23.91
CA ASN A 329 33.40 28.04 -22.80
C ASN A 329 32.75 28.85 -21.66
N SER A 330 31.48 28.57 -21.38
CA SER A 330 30.72 29.23 -20.31
C SER A 330 30.25 28.19 -19.28
N GLY A 331 29.95 28.64 -18.07
CA GLY A 331 29.41 27.79 -17.02
C GLY A 331 28.45 28.54 -16.12
N THR A 332 27.45 27.84 -15.61
CA THR A 332 26.49 28.34 -14.63
C THR A 332 26.80 27.67 -13.28
N LEU A 333 27.00 28.48 -12.25
CA LEU A 333 27.18 28.01 -10.87
C LEU A 333 25.94 28.39 -10.05
N CYS A 334 25.18 27.39 -9.62
CA CYS A 334 24.07 27.55 -8.69
C CYS A 334 24.57 27.33 -7.27
N TYR A 335 24.22 28.26 -6.37
CA TYR A 335 24.55 28.17 -4.95
C TYR A 335 23.29 27.81 -4.17
N ASP A 336 23.27 26.59 -3.65
CA ASP A 336 22.16 26.02 -2.90
C ASP A 336 22.52 25.79 -1.44
N ALA A 337 21.52 25.80 -0.56
CA ALA A 337 21.68 25.43 0.84
C ALA A 337 20.96 24.12 1.13
N ARG A 338 21.72 23.10 1.55
CA ARG A 338 21.16 21.84 2.02
C ARG A 338 20.87 21.94 3.51
N ILE A 339 19.59 21.93 3.87
CA ILE A 339 19.13 21.96 5.26
C ILE A 339 18.77 20.53 5.68
N THR A 340 19.23 20.14 6.86
CA THR A 340 18.89 18.86 7.49
C THR A 340 18.23 19.15 8.84
N ASN A 341 17.08 18.53 9.09
CA ASN A 341 16.38 18.58 10.36
C ASN A 341 15.99 17.16 10.76
N GLU A 342 16.56 16.70 11.86
CA GLU A 342 16.28 15.41 12.47
C GLU A 342 15.78 15.53 13.92
N THR A 343 15.37 16.75 14.31
CA THR A 343 15.00 17.09 15.70
C THR A 343 13.60 16.62 16.09
N SER A 344 12.79 16.09 15.17
CA SER A 344 11.35 15.78 15.35
C SER A 344 10.43 16.98 15.61
N GLU A 345 10.98 18.20 15.58
CA GLU A 345 10.22 19.42 15.79
C GLU A 345 9.80 20.05 14.46
N THR A 346 8.57 20.58 14.42
CA THR A 346 8.07 21.34 13.27
C THR A 346 8.27 22.83 13.51
N TRP A 347 8.87 23.52 12.52
CA TRP A 347 9.10 24.96 12.57
C TRP A 347 8.24 25.66 11.52
N SER A 348 6.96 25.91 11.85
CA SER A 348 6.02 26.60 10.97
C SER A 348 6.20 28.12 11.05
N ASN A 349 6.12 28.80 9.89
CA ASN A 349 6.11 30.28 9.77
C ASN A 349 7.26 31.01 10.50
N CYS A 350 8.44 30.39 10.60
CA CYS A 350 9.58 30.95 11.32
C CYS A 350 10.61 31.61 10.39
N LYS A 351 11.40 32.55 10.93
CA LYS A 351 12.54 33.13 10.21
C LYS A 351 13.74 32.17 10.27
N VAL A 352 14.11 31.57 9.15
CA VAL A 352 15.32 30.73 9.04
C VAL A 352 16.53 31.60 8.69
N ILE A 353 17.61 31.45 9.46
CA ILE A 353 18.87 32.18 9.27
C ILE A 353 19.97 31.15 9.07
N LEU A 354 20.68 31.23 7.94
CA LEU A 354 21.84 30.37 7.66
C LEU A 354 23.10 31.10 8.10
N SER A 355 23.85 30.51 9.03
CA SER A 355 25.09 31.08 9.53
C SER A 355 26.25 30.14 9.28
N THR A 356 27.33 30.65 8.68
CA THR A 356 28.60 29.91 8.53
C THR A 356 29.44 29.93 9.81
N SER A 357 29.02 30.66 10.84
CA SER A 357 29.71 30.70 12.13
C SER A 357 29.65 29.33 12.80
N GLN A 358 30.75 28.89 13.37
CA GLN A 358 30.71 27.77 14.29
C GLN A 358 30.13 28.29 15.60
N ALA A 359 28.90 27.94 15.95
CA ALA A 359 28.29 28.28 17.23
C ALA A 359 28.91 27.48 18.39
N LEU A 360 30.24 27.44 18.48
CA LEU A 360 31.01 26.95 19.62
C LEU A 360 30.99 28.02 20.71
N PHE A 361 29.83 28.38 21.24
CA PHE A 361 29.79 29.14 22.49
C PHE A 361 29.82 28.15 23.66
N SER A 362 30.95 27.46 23.80
CA SER A 362 31.39 26.94 25.11
C SER A 362 32.48 27.89 25.58
N GLY A 363 32.29 28.50 26.75
CA GLY A 363 33.21 29.48 27.30
C GLY A 363 34.64 28.94 27.45
N LEU A 364 35.59 29.88 27.42
CA LEU A 364 37.02 29.77 27.77
C LEU A 364 37.93 28.77 27.01
N GLU A 365 37.43 27.73 26.32
CA GLU A 365 38.29 26.69 25.72
C GLU A 365 38.58 26.83 24.21
N ASN A 366 38.02 27.82 23.53
CA ASN A 366 38.29 28.01 22.10
C ASN A 366 39.67 28.64 21.90
N SER A 367 40.70 27.81 21.69
CA SER A 367 42.02 28.28 21.26
C SER A 367 41.91 28.98 19.90
N ILE A 368 42.45 30.19 19.79
CA ILE A 368 42.53 30.91 18.50
C ILE A 368 43.27 30.03 17.49
N PRO A 369 42.70 29.75 16.31
CA PRO A 369 43.34 28.90 15.32
C PRO A 369 44.63 29.55 14.79
N ILE A 370 45.71 28.78 14.76
CA ILE A 370 47.01 29.23 14.23
C ILE A 370 47.04 28.95 12.72
N LEU A 371 47.14 30.00 11.91
CA LEU A 371 47.27 29.90 10.46
C LEU A 371 48.68 29.40 10.10
N ARG A 372 48.78 28.24 9.46
CA ARG A 372 50.04 27.73 8.90
C ARG A 372 50.19 28.17 7.45
N PRO A 373 51.38 28.63 7.00
CA PRO A 373 51.59 29.00 5.61
C PRO A 373 51.47 27.79 4.68
N TRP A 374 50.83 27.97 3.53
CA TRP A 374 50.70 26.93 2.50
C TRP A 374 51.76 27.10 1.42
N ASN A 375 52.74 26.18 1.38
CA ASN A 375 53.82 26.21 0.40
C ASN A 375 53.44 25.42 -0.86
N ILE A 376 53.01 26.13 -1.90
CA ILE A 376 52.68 25.53 -3.21
C ILE A 376 53.98 25.23 -3.96
N LYS A 377 54.11 24.01 -4.51
CA LYS A 377 55.22 23.62 -5.40
C LYS A 377 54.65 23.01 -6.69
N LEU A 378 55.28 23.32 -7.83
CA LEU A 378 54.94 22.70 -9.11
C LEU A 378 55.31 21.21 -9.07
N ALA A 379 54.35 20.33 -9.39
CA ALA A 379 54.60 18.90 -9.41
C ALA A 379 55.48 18.49 -10.62
N PRO A 380 56.40 17.52 -10.46
CA PRO A 380 57.21 17.02 -11.55
C PRO A 380 56.35 16.27 -12.58
N LYS A 381 56.70 16.43 -13.87
CA LYS A 381 55.95 15.95 -15.05
C LYS A 381 55.59 14.45 -15.05
N ASN A 382 56.28 13.63 -14.23
CA ASN A 382 56.09 12.18 -14.13
C ASN A 382 55.76 11.69 -12.69
N GLY A 383 55.39 12.58 -11.77
CA GLY A 383 54.96 12.17 -10.44
C GLY A 383 53.45 11.95 -10.38
N GLN A 384 53.00 10.81 -9.85
CA GLN A 384 51.65 10.72 -9.28
C GLN A 384 51.60 11.70 -8.10
N GLY A 385 51.26 12.95 -8.39
CA GLY A 385 51.14 14.01 -7.40
C GLY A 385 49.94 13.71 -6.52
N SER A 386 50.19 13.39 -5.26
CA SER A 386 49.16 13.45 -4.23
C SER A 386 48.69 14.91 -4.16
N ASP A 387 47.47 15.13 -4.61
CA ASP A 387 46.61 16.32 -4.46
C ASP A 387 47.34 17.63 -4.08
N ILE A 388 47.61 18.47 -5.09
CA ILE A 388 48.25 19.80 -4.93
C ILE A 388 47.28 20.78 -4.26
N LEU A 389 45.98 20.45 -4.19
CA LEU A 389 44.93 21.37 -3.77
C LEU A 389 44.78 21.49 -2.24
N ASP A 390 45.19 20.46 -1.49
CA ASP A 390 45.07 20.45 -0.02
C ASP A 390 46.45 20.22 0.65
N SER A 391 46.83 21.08 1.59
CA SER A 391 48.04 20.84 2.40
C SER A 391 47.91 19.58 3.28
N ALA A 392 49.03 19.00 3.73
CA ALA A 392 48.99 17.84 4.62
C ALA A 392 48.32 18.19 5.97
N GLU A 393 48.59 19.40 6.47
CA GLU A 393 48.02 19.98 7.68
C GLU A 393 46.52 20.25 7.53
N GLU A 394 46.06 20.74 6.38
CA GLU A 394 44.64 20.93 6.09
C GLU A 394 43.91 19.58 6.05
N ARG A 395 44.49 18.55 5.43
CA ARG A 395 43.89 17.20 5.44
C ARG A 395 43.81 16.62 6.85
N LEU A 396 44.83 16.86 7.68
CA LEU A 396 44.84 16.46 9.09
C LEU A 396 43.81 17.25 9.91
N GLN A 397 43.67 18.55 9.69
CA GLN A 397 42.64 19.36 10.34
C GLN A 397 41.24 19.01 9.86
N ARG A 398 41.04 18.76 8.57
CA ARG A 398 39.75 18.31 8.01
C ARG A 398 39.35 16.96 8.62
N ARG A 399 40.28 16.00 8.71
CA ARG A 399 40.05 14.74 9.45
C ARG A 399 39.81 14.97 10.95
N GLY A 400 40.59 15.82 11.59
CA GLY A 400 40.45 16.16 13.02
C GLY A 400 39.12 16.83 13.32
N TRP A 401 38.64 17.69 12.43
CA TRP A 401 37.33 18.33 12.46
C TRP A 401 36.22 17.30 12.27
N TRP A 402 36.31 16.41 11.27
CA TRP A 402 35.39 15.29 11.11
C TRP A 402 35.33 14.40 12.36
N HIS A 403 36.48 14.09 12.98
CA HIS A 403 36.55 13.30 14.21
C HIS A 403 36.08 14.06 15.46
N ALA A 404 36.29 15.39 15.55
CA ALA A 404 35.76 16.21 16.63
C ALA A 404 34.23 16.32 16.53
N GLN A 405 33.70 16.47 15.31
CA GLN A 405 32.27 16.46 15.04
C GLN A 405 31.64 15.10 15.35
N GLN A 406 32.33 14.00 15.05
CA GLN A 406 31.92 12.66 15.50
C GLN A 406 31.99 12.51 17.03
N ARG A 407 33.02 13.03 17.70
CA ARG A 407 33.14 12.94 19.16
C ARG A 407 32.04 13.72 19.91
N VAL A 408 31.64 14.89 19.40
CA VAL A 408 30.47 15.63 19.93
C VAL A 408 29.16 14.90 19.64
N ALA A 409 29.09 14.14 18.54
CA ALA A 409 27.95 13.25 18.29
C ALA A 409 27.93 12.01 19.22
N HIS A 410 29.10 11.52 19.67
CA HIS A 410 29.24 10.35 20.55
C HIS A 410 28.99 10.63 22.05
N THR A 411 28.96 11.89 22.49
CA THR A 411 28.47 12.22 23.85
C THR A 411 26.95 12.14 23.97
N SER A 412 26.24 12.07 22.83
CA SER A 412 24.79 11.90 22.76
C SER A 412 24.41 10.43 22.67
N LYS A 413 23.31 10.05 23.34
CA LYS A 413 22.76 8.68 23.30
C LYS A 413 22.50 8.25 21.84
N PRO A 414 22.67 6.96 21.49
CA PRO A 414 22.44 6.49 20.12
C PRO A 414 20.99 6.79 19.69
N ARG A 415 20.82 7.16 18.41
CA ARG A 415 19.53 7.62 17.86
C ARG A 415 18.36 6.68 18.14
N SER A 416 18.58 5.36 18.14
CA SER A 416 17.55 4.34 18.43
C SER A 416 17.02 4.37 19.87
N GLN A 417 17.78 4.94 20.82
CA GLN A 417 17.32 5.14 22.19
C GLN A 417 16.52 6.45 22.34
N LEU A 418 16.80 7.44 21.49
CA LEU A 418 16.16 8.75 21.55
C LEU A 418 14.90 8.83 20.70
N PHE A 419 14.86 8.12 19.58
CA PHE A 419 13.78 8.15 18.61
C PHE A 419 13.32 6.74 18.22
N GLY A 420 12.10 6.63 17.73
CA GLY A 420 11.42 5.38 17.39
C GLY A 420 10.22 5.13 18.30
N ILE A 421 9.33 4.26 17.84
CA ILE A 421 8.31 3.66 18.69
C ILE A 421 8.84 2.31 19.13
N ASP A 422 8.92 2.06 20.45
CA ASP A 422 9.11 0.71 20.95
C ASP A 422 7.85 -0.08 20.64
N ASN A 423 7.88 -0.88 19.58
CA ASN A 423 7.00 -2.02 19.54
C ASN A 423 7.51 -3.04 20.58
N SER A 424 7.31 -2.81 21.88
CA SER A 424 7.66 -3.82 22.89
C SER A 424 6.83 -5.10 22.72
N VAL A 425 5.72 -5.01 21.99
CA VAL A 425 4.91 -6.16 21.53
C VAL A 425 5.51 -6.86 20.29
N LEU A 426 6.36 -6.19 19.49
CA LEU A 426 7.10 -6.81 18.37
C LEU A 426 8.61 -6.97 18.62
N ALA A 427 9.19 -6.51 19.73
CA ALA A 427 10.60 -6.77 20.05
C ALA A 427 10.83 -8.27 20.23
N THR A 428 9.87 -8.98 20.82
CA THR A 428 9.83 -10.44 20.83
C THR A 428 9.58 -11.04 19.44
N SER A 429 8.84 -10.39 18.54
CA SER A 429 8.53 -10.93 17.22
C SER A 429 9.62 -10.65 16.18
N SER A 430 10.41 -9.58 16.28
CA SER A 430 11.52 -9.29 15.36
C SER A 430 12.69 -10.24 15.61
N ASP A 431 13.06 -10.44 16.88
CA ASP A 431 14.04 -11.47 17.26
C ASP A 431 13.50 -12.89 17.03
N ALA A 432 12.20 -13.12 17.25
CA ALA A 432 11.57 -14.40 16.88
C ALA A 432 11.51 -14.61 15.35
N LEU A 433 11.28 -13.57 14.54
CA LEU A 433 11.27 -13.67 13.07
C LEU A 433 12.69 -13.86 12.53
N SER A 434 13.68 -13.17 13.09
CA SER A 434 15.09 -13.35 12.72
C SER A 434 15.60 -14.73 13.12
N SER A 435 15.26 -15.21 14.33
CA SER A 435 15.60 -16.57 14.78
C SER A 435 14.81 -17.65 14.02
N TYR A 436 13.55 -17.41 13.66
CA TYR A 436 12.74 -18.30 12.83
C TYR A 436 13.28 -18.37 11.39
N GLN A 437 13.64 -17.24 10.78
CA GLN A 437 14.32 -17.21 9.48
C GLN A 437 15.67 -17.94 9.52
N SER A 438 16.46 -17.70 10.56
CA SER A 438 17.74 -18.40 10.77
C SER A 438 17.52 -19.91 10.96
N GLY A 439 16.47 -20.30 11.69
CA GLY A 439 16.05 -21.68 11.86
C GLY A 439 15.60 -22.34 10.56
N LEU A 440 14.84 -21.63 9.72
CA LEU A 440 14.43 -22.10 8.39
C LEU A 440 15.64 -22.32 7.49
N MET A 441 16.59 -21.39 7.47
CA MET A 441 17.81 -21.50 6.67
C MET A 441 18.65 -22.70 7.12
N MET A 442 18.77 -22.93 8.43
CA MET A 442 19.46 -24.10 8.98
C MET A 442 18.73 -25.42 8.63
N LEU A 443 17.41 -25.44 8.70
CA LEU A 443 16.60 -26.61 8.33
C LEU A 443 16.73 -26.91 6.83
N GLU A 444 16.73 -25.88 5.98
CA GLU A 444 16.94 -26.01 4.54
C GLU A 444 18.35 -26.56 4.23
N GLN A 445 19.37 -26.10 4.96
CA GLN A 445 20.74 -26.60 4.84
C GLN A 445 20.85 -28.06 5.29
N GLN A 446 20.19 -28.44 6.38
CA GLN A 446 20.12 -29.83 6.84
C GLN A 446 19.36 -30.72 5.86
N ASN A 447 18.26 -30.25 5.27
CA ASN A 447 17.50 -30.98 4.26
C ASN A 447 18.30 -31.19 2.97
N LYS A 448 19.05 -30.17 2.52
CA LYS A 448 20.01 -30.30 1.42
C LYS A 448 21.08 -31.35 1.75
N GLY A 449 21.62 -31.33 2.98
CA GLY A 449 22.58 -32.34 3.44
C GLY A 449 22.02 -33.77 3.43
N ARG A 450 20.77 -33.96 3.90
CA ARG A 450 20.08 -35.26 3.87
C ARG A 450 19.83 -35.75 2.45
N MET A 451 19.39 -34.86 1.55
CA MET A 451 19.18 -35.19 0.14
C MET A 451 20.49 -35.65 -0.53
N VAL A 452 21.60 -34.95 -0.26
CA VAL A 452 22.92 -35.34 -0.78
C VAL A 452 23.36 -36.69 -0.23
N MET A 453 23.17 -36.96 1.08
CA MET A 453 23.48 -38.28 1.65
C MET A 453 22.64 -39.39 1.00
N GLN A 454 21.34 -39.16 0.80
CA GLN A 454 20.45 -40.14 0.18
C GLN A 454 20.85 -40.44 -1.27
N GLN A 455 21.27 -39.43 -2.04
CA GLN A 455 21.83 -39.63 -3.38
C GLN A 455 23.12 -40.46 -3.35
N LEU A 456 24.01 -40.18 -2.39
CA LEU A 456 25.27 -40.92 -2.22
C LEU A 456 25.02 -42.38 -1.84
N GLU A 457 23.99 -42.64 -1.03
CA GLU A 457 23.57 -43.98 -0.63
C GLU A 457 22.95 -44.77 -1.79
N GLN A 458 22.08 -44.13 -2.59
CA GLN A 458 21.57 -44.73 -3.83
C GLN A 458 22.70 -45.06 -4.81
N GLN A 459 23.69 -44.17 -4.95
CA GLN A 459 24.83 -44.40 -5.82
C GLN A 459 25.69 -45.58 -5.33
N ARG A 460 25.89 -45.72 -4.01
CA ARG A 460 26.54 -46.90 -3.42
C ARG A 460 25.75 -48.19 -3.66
N GLN A 461 24.42 -48.16 -3.52
CA GLN A 461 23.58 -49.34 -3.76
C GLN A 461 23.65 -49.78 -5.22
N LEU A 462 23.60 -48.84 -6.18
CA LEU A 462 23.77 -49.13 -7.60
C LEU A 462 25.14 -49.74 -7.90
N GLN A 463 26.19 -49.23 -7.25
CA GLN A 463 27.55 -49.75 -7.43
C GLN A 463 27.71 -51.17 -6.85
N GLN A 464 27.10 -51.46 -5.70
CA GLN A 464 27.05 -52.81 -5.14
C GLN A 464 26.26 -53.78 -6.04
N GLN A 465 25.15 -53.32 -6.62
CA GLN A 465 24.33 -54.15 -7.50
C GLN A 465 25.07 -54.49 -8.81
N GLN A 466 25.82 -53.54 -9.38
CA GLN A 466 26.72 -53.81 -10.51
C GLN A 466 27.83 -54.81 -10.16
N GLN A 467 28.43 -54.69 -8.97
CA GLN A 467 29.45 -55.65 -8.52
C GLN A 467 28.89 -57.07 -8.37
N GLN A 468 27.68 -57.22 -7.83
CA GLN A 468 27.02 -58.53 -7.72
C GLN A 468 26.70 -59.12 -9.10
N GLN A 469 26.25 -58.31 -10.06
CA GLN A 469 26.04 -58.77 -11.43
C GLN A 469 27.34 -59.25 -12.10
N GLN A 470 28.44 -58.52 -11.92
CA GLN A 470 29.74 -58.95 -12.45
C GLN A 470 30.23 -60.26 -11.82
N GLN A 471 30.04 -60.44 -10.51
CA GLN A 471 30.39 -61.71 -9.85
C GLN A 471 29.54 -62.88 -10.36
N GLN A 472 28.24 -62.69 -10.58
CA GLN A 472 27.38 -63.73 -11.15
C GLN A 472 27.80 -64.10 -12.58
N GLN A 473 28.16 -63.11 -13.42
CA GLN A 473 28.67 -63.39 -14.76
C GLN A 473 29.98 -64.17 -14.73
N GLN A 474 30.92 -63.82 -13.83
CA GLN A 474 32.16 -64.57 -13.68
C GLN A 474 31.92 -66.02 -13.21
N GLN A 475 30.98 -66.24 -12.27
CA GLN A 475 30.63 -67.60 -11.85
C GLN A 475 30.01 -68.42 -12.98
N GLN A 476 29.13 -67.82 -13.80
CA GLN A 476 28.58 -68.50 -14.97
C GLN A 476 29.65 -68.85 -16.01
N GLN A 477 30.61 -67.95 -16.26
CA GLN A 477 31.73 -68.25 -17.15
C GLN A 477 32.61 -69.37 -16.61
N GLN A 478 32.89 -69.39 -15.31
CA GLN A 478 33.65 -70.49 -14.69
C GLN A 478 32.91 -71.83 -14.77
N GLN A 479 31.59 -71.85 -14.54
CA GLN A 479 30.79 -73.07 -14.71
C GLN A 479 30.78 -73.56 -16.16
N GLN A 480 30.66 -72.66 -17.13
CA GLN A 480 30.74 -73.03 -18.54
C GLN A 480 32.13 -73.57 -18.91
N GLN A 481 33.21 -72.98 -18.40
CA GLN A 481 34.56 -73.52 -18.61
C GLN A 481 34.75 -74.89 -17.96
N GLN A 482 34.24 -75.11 -16.76
CA GLN A 482 34.29 -76.43 -16.11
C GLN A 482 33.47 -77.47 -16.87
N GLN A 483 32.29 -77.12 -17.39
CA GLN A 483 31.51 -78.02 -18.24
C GLN A 483 32.23 -78.34 -19.56
N GLN A 484 32.88 -77.36 -20.19
CA GLN A 484 33.70 -77.61 -21.38
C GLN A 484 34.91 -78.49 -21.09
N GLN A 485 35.59 -78.30 -19.95
CA GLN A 485 36.69 -79.18 -19.53
C GLN A 485 36.21 -80.60 -19.25
N GLN A 486 35.05 -80.78 -18.61
CA GLN A 486 34.46 -82.11 -18.39
C GLN A 486 34.07 -82.78 -19.71
N GLN A 487 33.51 -82.03 -20.66
CA GLN A 487 33.19 -82.57 -22.00
C GLN A 487 34.46 -82.93 -22.78
N GLN A 488 35.55 -82.16 -22.67
CA GLN A 488 36.83 -82.50 -23.29
C GLN A 488 37.48 -83.74 -22.64
N GLN A 489 37.37 -83.91 -21.32
CA GLN A 489 37.84 -85.11 -20.63
C GLN A 489 37.04 -86.36 -21.01
N GLN A 490 35.73 -86.23 -21.26
CA GLN A 490 34.90 -87.34 -21.76
C GLN A 490 35.16 -87.70 -23.23
N GLN A 491 35.78 -86.82 -24.02
CA GLN A 491 36.18 -87.11 -25.41
C GLN A 491 37.60 -87.70 -25.52
N GLN A 492 38.35 -87.80 -24.42
CA GLN A 492 39.70 -88.39 -24.38
C GLN A 492 39.77 -89.75 -23.66
N GLN A 493 38.61 -90.34 -23.32
CA GLN A 493 38.45 -91.76 -22.97
C GLN A 493 37.75 -92.47 -24.12
#